data_AF-A0A8W8LS99-F1
#
_entry.id   AF-A0A8W8LS99-F1
#
_cell.length_a   1.000
_cell.length_b   1.000
_cell.length_c   1.000
_cell.angle_alpha   90.00
_cell.angle_beta   90.00
_cell.angle_gamma   90.00
#
_symmetry.space_group_name_H-M   'P 1'
#
loop_
_entity.id
_entity.type
_entity.pdbx_description
1 polymer ?
#
loop_
_entity_poly.entity_id
_entity_poly.type
_entity_poly.pdbx_seq_one_letter_code
_entity_poly.pdbx_strand_id
1 'polypeptide(L)' 'MFASRQFVRLFSTSQSWYDRMKVAVIGQSLFGAEVYRLLQKDGHHIVGVFTVPDVNGKPDPLALAAAKDNIPVFK' A
#
# COMPACT_ATOMS: atom_id res chain seq x y z
N MET A 1 -25.50 -25.97 -39.51
CA MET A 1 -24.82 -26.37 -38.25
C MET A 1 -24.40 -25.09 -37.55
N PHE A 2 -25.04 -24.75 -36.43
CA PHE A 2 -24.84 -23.49 -35.73
C PHE A 2 -23.50 -23.51 -34.98
N ALA A 3 -22.53 -22.72 -35.44
CA ALA A 3 -21.25 -22.56 -34.77
C ALA A 3 -21.48 -21.81 -33.44
N SER A 4 -21.36 -22.56 -32.35
CA SER A 4 -21.40 -22.07 -30.97
C SER A 4 -20.33 -20.99 -30.77
N ARG A 5 -20.77 -19.76 -30.49
CA ARG A 5 -19.94 -18.67 -29.98
C ARG A 5 -19.40 -19.04 -28.60
N GLN A 6 -18.26 -19.71 -28.54
CA GLN A 6 -17.48 -19.78 -27.31
C GLN A 6 -16.71 -18.45 -27.18
N PHE A 7 -17.37 -17.48 -26.55
CA PHE A 7 -16.70 -16.33 -25.97
C PHE A 7 -15.91 -16.85 -24.75
N VAL A 8 -14.78 -17.50 -25.01
CA VAL A 8 -13.83 -17.87 -23.96
C VAL A 8 -13.30 -16.55 -23.43
N ARG A 9 -13.75 -16.15 -22.24
CA ARG A 9 -13.10 -15.07 -21.50
C ARG A 9 -11.69 -15.58 -21.18
N LEU A 10 -10.72 -15.20 -22.00
CA LEU A 10 -9.30 -15.33 -21.70
C LEU A 10 -8.98 -14.41 -20.52
N PHE A 11 -9.35 -14.81 -19.31
CA PHE A 11 -8.67 -14.30 -18.13
C PHE A 11 -7.28 -14.95 -18.12
N SER A 12 -6.36 -14.27 -18.80
CA SER A 12 -4.93 -14.55 -18.71
C SER A 12 -4.49 -14.27 -17.29
N THR A 13 -4.21 -15.32 -16.51
CA THR A 13 -3.41 -15.22 -15.28
C THR A 13 -1.91 -15.10 -15.57
N SER A 14 -1.54 -15.12 -16.85
CA SER A 14 -0.16 -15.00 -17.29
C SER A 14 0.22 -13.52 -17.32
N GLN A 15 1.16 -13.18 -16.43
CA GLN A 15 1.80 -11.87 -16.21
C GLN A 15 0.95 -10.86 -15.44
N SER A 16 0.88 -11.00 -14.11
CA SER A 16 0.53 -9.89 -13.22
C SER A 16 1.74 -8.95 -13.10
N TRP A 17 1.83 -8.01 -14.03
CA TRP A 17 2.39 -6.67 -13.77
C TRP A 17 1.47 -5.88 -12.81
N TYR A 18 0.53 -6.57 -12.16
CA TYR A 18 -0.72 -6.07 -11.63
C TYR A 18 -0.67 -5.67 -10.16
N ASP A 19 0.26 -6.16 -9.33
CA ASP A 19 0.07 -5.95 -7.89
C ASP A 19 0.95 -4.87 -7.26
N ARG A 20 1.53 -3.93 -8.04
CA ARG A 20 1.98 -2.65 -7.47
C ARG A 20 0.76 -1.80 -7.10
N MET A 21 0.11 -2.20 -6.02
CA MET A 21 -1.07 -1.56 -5.47
C MET A 21 -0.71 -0.17 -4.94
N LYS A 22 -1.69 0.74 -5.06
CA LYS A 22 -1.70 2.01 -4.33
C LYS A 22 -2.24 1.73 -2.94
N VAL A 23 -1.39 1.80 -1.93
CA VAL A 23 -1.72 1.41 -0.55
C VAL A 23 -1.74 2.65 0.35
N ALA A 24 -2.82 2.81 1.12
CA ALA A 24 -2.84 3.74 2.24
C ALA A 24 -2.62 2.96 3.53
N VAL A 25 -1.62 3.36 4.33
CA VAL A 25 -1.31 2.67 5.59
C VAL A 25 -1.94 3.44 6.74
N ILE A 26 -2.88 2.83 7.46
CA ILE A 26 -3.56 3.42 8.61
C ILE A 26 -3.14 2.65 9.85
N GLY A 27 -2.40 3.29 10.76
CA GLY A 27 -1.88 2.61 11.93
C GLY A 27 -1.07 3.50 12.86
N GLN A 28 -0.44 2.85 13.82
CA GLN A 28 0.33 3.49 14.88
C GLN A 28 1.50 2.60 15.29
N SER A 29 2.40 3.15 16.10
CA SER A 29 3.54 2.49 16.73
C SER A 29 4.62 2.00 15.77
N LEU A 30 5.63 1.34 16.35
CA LEU A 30 6.72 0.71 15.62
C LEU A 30 6.23 -0.39 14.67
N PHE A 31 5.19 -1.13 15.05
CA PHE A 31 4.62 -2.21 14.23
C PHE A 31 4.13 -1.67 12.88
N GLY A 32 3.40 -0.55 12.87
CA GLY A 32 2.97 0.09 11.63
C GLY A 32 4.14 0.49 10.74
N ALA A 33 5.22 0.99 11.33
CA ALA A 33 6.44 1.37 10.60
C ALA A 33 7.13 0.16 9.95
N GLU A 34 7.11 -1.01 10.58
CA GLU A 34 7.67 -2.25 10.01
C GLU A 34 6.83 -2.76 8.84
N VAL A 35 5.50 -2.79 9.00
CA VAL A 35 4.58 -3.17 7.92
C VAL A 35 4.72 -2.23 6.72
N TYR A 36 4.81 -0.92 6.97
CA TYR A 36 5.07 0.09 5.94
C TYR A 36 6.35 -0.22 5.14
N ARG A 37 7.46 -0.55 5.81
CA ARG A 37 8.73 -0.89 5.14
C ARG A 37 8.64 -2.17 4.32
N LEU A 38 7.94 -3.19 4.83
CA LEU A 38 7.74 -4.44 4.10
C LEU A 38 6.93 -4.21 2.83
N LEU A 39 5.82 -3.45 2.92
CA LEU A 39 5.00 -3.10 1.76
C LEU A 39 5.79 -2.32 0.70
N GLN A 40 6.67 -1.41 1.13
CA GLN A 40 7.56 -0.70 0.23
C GLN A 40 8.57 -1.63 -0.45
N LYS A 41 9.16 -2.56 0.32
CA LYS A 41 10.13 -3.56 -0.16
C LYS A 41 9.50 -4.53 -1.16
N ASP A 42 8.23 -4.89 -0.95
CA ASP A 42 7.45 -5.74 -1.87
C ASP A 42 7.08 -4.98 -3.16
N GLY A 43 7.41 -3.68 -3.24
CA GLY A 43 7.28 -2.86 -4.44
C GLY A 43 5.94 -2.15 -4.55
N HIS A 44 5.10 -2.16 -3.51
CA HIS A 44 3.83 -1.43 -3.52
C HIS A 44 4.04 0.08 -3.42
N HIS A 45 3.15 0.86 -4.03
CA HIS A 45 3.21 2.31 -4.00
C HIS A 45 2.35 2.84 -2.84
N ILE A 46 3.00 3.36 -1.81
CA ILE A 46 2.28 3.91 -0.66
C ILE A 46 1.84 5.33 -1.01
N VAL A 47 0.53 5.59 -1.00
CA VAL A 47 -0.04 6.89 -1.40
C VAL A 47 -0.25 7.83 -0.22
N GLY A 48 -0.27 7.30 1.00
CA GLY A 48 -0.46 8.10 2.20
C GLY A 48 -0.43 7.24 3.45
N VAL A 49 -0.13 7.89 4.56
CA VAL A 49 -0.05 7.27 5.88
C VAL A 49 -0.92 8.06 6.86
N PHE A 50 -1.81 7.35 7.55
CA PHE A 50 -2.69 7.92 8.57
C PHE A 50 -2.24 7.38 9.92
N THR A 51 -1.94 8.29 10.83
CA THR A 51 -1.42 7.95 12.16
C THR A 51 -2.07 8.81 13.23
N VAL A 52 -1.77 8.52 14.49
CA VAL A 52 -2.30 9.28 15.62
C VAL A 52 -1.58 10.63 15.75
N PRO A 53 -2.25 11.68 16.26
CA PRO A 53 -1.61 12.97 16.52
C PRO A 53 -0.49 12.84 17.55
N ASP A 54 0.46 13.77 17.47
CA ASP A 54 1.67 13.72 18.30
C ASP A 54 1.30 13.82 19.78
N VAL A 55 1.69 12.81 20.56
CA VAL A 55 1.48 12.81 22.01
C VAL A 55 2.70 13.42 22.68
N ASN A 56 2.51 14.52 23.42
CA ASN A 56 3.58 15.23 24.15
C ASN A 56 4.77 15.67 23.26
N GLY A 57 4.49 16.07 22.02
CA GLY A 57 5.52 16.49 21.07
C GLY A 57 6.38 15.36 20.51
N LYS A 58 6.07 14.09 20.83
CA LYS A 58 6.71 12.93 20.24
C LYS A 58 5.84 12.37 19.11
N PRO A 59 6.30 12.50 17.85
CA PRO A 59 5.57 11.92 16.71
C PRO A 59 5.66 10.40 16.71
N ASP A 60 4.64 9.77 16.11
CA ASP A 60 4.59 8.32 15.96
C ASP A 60 5.75 7.82 15.07
N PRO A 61 6.37 6.65 15.38
CA PRO A 61 7.42 6.08 14.55
C PRO A 61 7.02 5.85 13.09
N LEU A 62 5.74 5.53 12.81
CA LEU A 62 5.20 5.38 11.46
C LEU A 62 5.16 6.73 10.73
N ALA A 63 4.71 7.78 11.41
CA ALA A 63 4.69 9.16 10.88
C ALA A 63 6.09 9.62 10.47
N LEU A 64 7.08 9.35 11.33
CA LEU A 64 8.48 9.68 11.07
C LEU A 64 9.06 8.90 9.89
N ALA A 65 8.72 7.62 9.74
CA ALA A 65 9.17 6.81 8.61
C ALA A 65 8.59 7.35 7.29
N ALA A 66 7.30 7.62 7.24
CA ALA A 66 6.62 8.16 6.07
C ALA A 66 7.09 9.57 5.68
N ALA A 67 7.30 10.44 6.68
CA ALA A 67 7.79 11.81 6.45
C ALA A 67 9.21 11.84 5.87
N LYS A 68 10.09 10.91 6.28
CA LYS A 68 11.45 10.77 5.71
C LYS A 68 11.41 10.38 4.23
N ASP A 69 10.42 9.59 3.85
CA ASP A 69 10.24 9.13 2.47
C ASP A 69 9.40 10.10 1.62
N ASN A 70 9.06 11.30 2.16
CA ASN A 70 8.20 12.32 1.53
C ASN A 70 6.80 11.82 1.17
N ILE A 71 6.28 10.82 1.89
CA ILE A 71 4.91 10.33 1.73
C ILE A 71 3.96 11.24 2.52
N PRO A 72 2.77 11.58 1.98
CA PRO A 72 1.77 12.37 2.71
C PRO A 72 1.37 11.68 4.02
N VAL A 73 1.53 12.40 5.14
CA VAL A 73 1.13 11.94 6.47
C VAL A 73 -0.06 12.75 6.97
N PHE A 74 -1.09 12.05 7.43
CA PHE A 74 -2.29 12.61 8.03
C PHE A 74 -2.36 12.18 9.50
N LYS A 75 -2.64 13.12 10.39
CA LYS A 75 -2.64 12.93 11.85
C LYS A 75 -3.67 13.82 12.53
#